data_AF-M0DFL6-F1
#
_entry.id   AF-M0DFL6-F1
#
_cell.length_a   1.000
_cell.length_b   1.000
_cell.length_c   1.000
_cell.angle_alpha   90.00
_cell.angle_beta   90.00
_cell.angle_gamma   90.00
#
_symmetry.space_group_name_H-M   'P 1'
#
loop_
_entity.id
_entity.type
_entity.pdbx_description
1 polymer ?
#
loop_
_entity_poly.entity_id
_entity_poly.type
_entity_poly.pdbx_seq_one_letter_code
_entity_poly.pdbx_strand_id
1 'polypeptide(L)'
;MSADAPNERRLRLRAVLNAQSTAILVVCLLLVAVGAGLAYTTHVDPGTETESRTVSSLTVESEYRHSATVTEPNAVFETGTVLDGRDTYFTRVAPELDVDVATSYAASTAENVTVEVGSTLVIRNVGEEGTVYWRETEPLASETVSGVSPGQTVNASFALNSTAIDGRVASIEEELGASPGETETFVTTEVAVDGSIGGVPTASTQTLDMTITHGGDTYSVSEPGVQSDTTERTEPVTVEREYGVLRSFGGPLLLLVGLVGAGGIGYATREYDLALTDAEREYLSYRDDRAEFAEWITTFRLPASVHERPTAEAGSLRDLVDFAIDNDTGVVEDPETGAFHAVSGEFVYTYRPPAPAVEGDGEGPADADAITDADPGPTAAASPDAAATASAPVGDGDSPDADGDASDVDVPKEEDVWDADSRPTDADAEDSDERDDGA
;
A
#
# COMPACT_ATOMS: atom_id res chain seq x y z
N MET A 1 13.37 19.14 52.19
CA MET A 1 12.72 20.31 51.58
C MET A 1 13.10 20.34 50.11
N SER A 2 12.12 20.16 49.22
CA SER A 2 12.30 20.05 47.78
C SER A 2 11.85 21.35 47.11
N ALA A 3 12.75 22.32 46.99
CA ALA A 3 12.49 23.57 46.26
C ALA A 3 13.49 23.84 45.12
N ASP A 4 14.52 23.01 44.96
CA ASP A 4 15.67 23.31 44.07
C ASP A 4 15.62 22.61 42.69
N ALA A 5 14.70 21.66 42.51
CA ALA A 5 14.60 20.84 41.30
C ALA A 5 14.26 21.58 39.98
N PRO A 6 13.44 22.65 39.94
CA PRO A 6 13.07 23.30 38.67
C PRO A 6 14.19 24.17 38.07
N ASN A 7 15.03 24.77 38.91
CA ASN A 7 16.16 25.61 38.46
C ASN A 7 17.30 24.77 37.89
N GLU A 8 17.62 23.64 38.53
CA GLU A 8 18.67 22.72 38.07
C GLU A 8 18.34 22.09 36.70
N ARG A 9 17.09 21.68 36.48
CA ARG A 9 16.64 21.13 35.17
C ARG A 9 16.76 22.17 34.05
N ARG A 10 16.39 23.42 34.32
CA ARG A 10 16.51 24.52 33.36
C ARG A 10 17.97 24.83 33.03
N LEU A 11 18.85 24.83 34.03
CA LEU A 11 20.29 25.07 33.85
C LEU A 11 20.96 23.96 33.04
N ARG A 12 20.65 22.69 33.36
CA ARG A 12 21.15 21.53 32.59
C ARG A 12 20.61 21.53 31.16
N LEU A 13 19.34 21.89 30.97
CA LEU A 13 18.76 22.04 29.64
C LEU A 13 19.47 23.14 28.83
N ARG A 14 19.72 24.31 29.42
CA ARG A 14 20.52 25.40 28.80
C ARG A 14 21.93 24.91 28.42
N ALA A 15 22.60 24.18 29.31
CA ALA A 15 23.94 23.65 29.07
C ALA A 15 24.00 22.69 27.86
N VAL A 16 23.06 21.75 27.79
CA VAL A 16 22.99 20.79 26.68
C VAL A 16 22.61 21.49 25.37
N LEU A 17 21.61 22.39 25.40
CA LEU A 17 21.19 23.14 24.21
C LEU A 17 22.31 24.03 23.68
N ASN A 18 23.09 24.68 24.55
CA ASN A 18 24.22 25.49 24.11
C ASN A 18 25.32 24.64 23.49
N ALA A 19 25.74 23.57 24.20
CA ALA A 19 26.81 22.69 23.75
C ALA A 19 26.49 22.02 22.40
N GLN A 20 25.22 21.73 22.14
CA GLN A 20 24.77 21.05 20.93
C GLN A 20 24.03 21.97 19.94
N SER A 21 23.94 23.28 20.20
CA SER A 21 23.17 24.24 19.39
C SER A 21 23.51 24.18 17.91
N THR A 22 24.80 24.15 17.59
CA THR A 22 25.31 24.00 16.22
C THR A 22 24.90 22.67 15.59
N ALA A 23 25.01 21.57 16.32
CA ALA A 23 24.65 20.24 15.83
C ALA A 23 23.13 20.15 15.56
N ILE A 24 22.31 20.65 16.48
CA ILE A 24 20.85 20.66 16.33
C ILE A 24 20.45 21.57 15.15
N LEU A 25 21.06 22.74 15.00
CA LEU A 25 20.80 23.64 13.87
C LEU A 25 21.14 22.98 12.53
N VAL A 26 22.28 22.31 12.44
CA VAL A 26 22.69 21.56 11.24
C VAL A 26 21.66 20.47 10.91
N VAL A 27 21.21 19.71 11.90
CA VAL A 27 20.16 18.69 11.71
C VAL A 27 18.86 19.33 11.21
N CYS A 28 18.42 20.44 11.81
CA CYS A 28 17.22 21.16 11.38
C CYS A 28 17.32 21.62 9.91
N LEU A 29 18.46 22.18 9.50
CA LEU A 29 18.68 22.59 8.11
C LEU A 29 18.68 21.41 7.13
N LEU A 30 19.23 20.26 7.54
CA LEU A 30 19.16 19.03 6.74
C LEU A 30 17.70 18.56 6.58
N LEU A 31 16.89 18.61 7.64
CA LEU A 31 15.46 18.29 7.56
C LEU A 31 14.71 19.24 6.63
N VAL A 32 15.02 20.54 6.64
CA VAL A 32 14.47 21.51 5.68
C VAL A 32 14.85 21.13 4.25
N ALA A 33 16.13 20.84 3.98
CA ALA A 33 16.59 20.51 2.64
C ALA A 33 15.93 19.22 2.09
N VAL A 34 15.87 18.18 2.92
CA VAL A 34 15.22 16.91 2.56
C VAL A 34 13.70 17.10 2.39
N GLY A 35 13.06 17.80 3.34
CA GLY A 35 11.62 18.07 3.29
C GLY A 35 11.23 18.90 2.07
N ALA A 36 12.01 19.92 1.73
CA ALA A 36 11.81 20.74 0.53
C ALA A 36 11.96 19.93 -0.76
N GLY A 37 13.01 19.11 -0.86
CA GLY A 37 13.23 18.25 -2.03
C GLY A 37 12.11 17.23 -2.22
N LEU A 38 11.67 16.59 -1.12
CA LEU A 38 10.55 15.65 -1.16
C LEU A 38 9.26 16.36 -1.56
N ALA A 39 8.91 17.47 -0.91
CA ALA A 39 7.71 18.22 -1.21
C ALA A 39 7.67 18.72 -2.67
N TYR A 40 8.81 19.15 -3.22
CA TYR A 40 8.93 19.57 -4.60
C TYR A 40 8.65 18.41 -5.57
N THR A 41 9.31 17.28 -5.37
CA THR A 41 9.16 16.08 -6.22
C THR A 41 7.84 15.35 -6.04
N THR A 42 6.99 15.74 -5.08
CA THR A 42 5.65 15.18 -4.91
C THR A 42 4.53 16.13 -5.29
N HIS A 43 4.70 17.45 -5.14
CA HIS A 43 3.62 18.43 -5.34
C HIS A 43 3.85 19.43 -6.46
N VAL A 44 5.11 19.64 -6.87
CA VAL A 44 5.45 20.62 -7.92
C VAL A 44 5.79 19.90 -9.22
N ASP A 45 6.57 18.83 -9.12
CA ASP A 45 6.93 17.97 -10.23
C ASP A 45 6.86 16.50 -9.79
N PRO A 46 5.64 15.95 -9.64
CA PRO A 46 5.42 14.57 -9.24
C PRO A 46 5.98 13.54 -10.24
N GLY A 47 6.30 13.96 -11.45
CA GLY A 47 6.57 13.07 -12.57
C GLY A 47 5.31 12.37 -13.06
N THR A 48 5.48 11.56 -14.10
CA THR A 48 4.37 10.84 -14.73
C THR A 48 4.57 9.33 -14.66
N GLU A 49 3.45 8.62 -14.76
CA GLU A 49 3.40 7.17 -14.84
C GLU A 49 2.55 6.74 -16.04
N THR A 50 2.87 5.59 -16.61
CA THR A 50 2.12 5.02 -17.73
C THR A 50 1.10 4.05 -17.17
N GLU A 51 -0.17 4.34 -17.38
CA GLU A 51 -1.29 3.46 -17.04
C GLU A 51 -1.90 2.87 -18.31
N SER A 52 -2.32 1.61 -18.24
CA SER A 52 -3.08 0.96 -19.31
C SER A 52 -4.55 1.35 -19.21
N ARG A 53 -5.12 1.93 -20.26
CA ARG A 53 -6.55 2.24 -20.33
C ARG A 53 -7.20 1.50 -21.48
N THR A 54 -8.27 0.75 -21.21
CA THR A 54 -9.08 0.13 -22.27
C THR A 54 -9.77 1.22 -23.09
N VAL A 55 -9.47 1.26 -24.39
CA VAL A 55 -10.02 2.25 -25.33
C VAL A 55 -11.17 1.67 -26.17
N SER A 56 -11.17 0.36 -26.37
CA SER A 56 -12.26 -0.35 -27.03
C SER A 56 -12.35 -1.80 -26.56
N SER A 57 -13.55 -2.36 -26.63
CA SER A 57 -13.82 -3.77 -26.39
C SER A 57 -14.85 -4.26 -27.39
N LEU A 58 -14.69 -5.53 -27.78
CA LEU A 58 -15.63 -6.30 -28.58
C LEU A 58 -15.98 -7.54 -27.78
N THR A 59 -17.25 -7.71 -27.44
CA THR A 59 -17.76 -8.94 -26.84
C THR A 59 -18.68 -9.63 -27.84
N VAL A 60 -18.44 -10.89 -28.13
CA VAL A 60 -19.27 -11.72 -29.01
C VAL A 60 -19.96 -12.76 -28.14
N GLU A 61 -21.29 -12.84 -28.24
CA GLU A 61 -22.10 -13.82 -27.54
C GLU A 61 -22.79 -14.73 -28.55
N SER A 62 -22.60 -16.04 -28.40
CA SER A 62 -23.25 -17.05 -29.24
C SER A 62 -23.87 -18.14 -28.38
N GLU A 63 -25.03 -18.63 -28.79
CA GLU A 63 -25.68 -19.79 -28.17
C GLU A 63 -26.41 -20.63 -29.21
N TYR A 64 -26.56 -21.92 -28.92
CA TYR A 64 -27.50 -22.78 -29.62
C TYR A 64 -28.88 -22.64 -28.96
N ARG A 65 -29.93 -22.64 -29.77
CA ARG A 65 -31.31 -22.82 -29.33
C ARG A 65 -31.90 -23.93 -30.16
N HIS A 66 -32.62 -24.85 -29.54
CA HIS A 66 -33.07 -26.03 -30.24
C HIS A 66 -34.46 -26.47 -29.80
N SER A 67 -35.20 -27.03 -30.74
CA SER A 67 -36.55 -27.53 -30.52
C SER A 67 -36.84 -28.71 -31.44
N ALA A 68 -37.84 -29.52 -31.11
CA ALA A 68 -38.28 -30.62 -31.96
C ALA A 68 -39.79 -30.65 -32.04
N THR A 69 -40.34 -30.73 -33.24
CA THR A 69 -41.79 -30.77 -33.46
C THR A 69 -42.31 -32.20 -33.43
N VAL A 70 -43.38 -32.44 -32.67
CA VAL A 70 -44.05 -33.75 -32.63
C VAL A 70 -44.76 -34.02 -33.96
N THR A 71 -44.31 -35.03 -34.71
CA THR A 71 -44.84 -35.38 -36.04
C THR A 71 -45.79 -36.59 -36.01
N GLU A 72 -45.73 -37.45 -34.99
CA GLU A 72 -46.58 -38.63 -34.88
C GLU A 72 -47.66 -38.52 -33.78
N PRO A 73 -48.89 -39.03 -34.03
CA PRO A 73 -49.95 -39.07 -33.02
C PRO A 73 -49.57 -39.95 -31.82
N ASN A 74 -49.74 -39.42 -30.61
CA ASN A 74 -49.51 -40.16 -29.37
C ASN A 74 -50.45 -39.65 -28.26
N ALA A 75 -50.47 -40.33 -27.11
CA ALA A 75 -51.39 -40.02 -26.01
C ALA A 75 -50.95 -38.84 -25.11
N VAL A 76 -49.70 -38.40 -25.24
CA VAL A 76 -49.08 -37.41 -24.33
C VAL A 76 -48.98 -36.03 -24.96
N PHE A 77 -48.58 -35.96 -26.23
CA PHE A 77 -48.37 -34.74 -26.99
C PHE A 77 -49.22 -34.75 -28.25
N GLU A 78 -49.88 -33.64 -28.54
CA GLU A 78 -50.59 -33.45 -29.80
C GLU A 78 -49.59 -33.31 -30.95
N THR A 79 -49.94 -33.84 -32.13
CA THR A 79 -49.14 -33.62 -33.35
C THR A 79 -49.07 -32.13 -33.66
N GLY A 80 -47.86 -31.63 -33.95
CA GLY A 80 -47.55 -30.22 -34.14
C GLY A 80 -47.11 -29.49 -32.87
N THR A 81 -47.08 -30.16 -31.71
CA THR A 81 -46.50 -29.57 -30.48
C THR A 81 -45.00 -29.38 -30.65
N VAL A 82 -44.50 -28.16 -30.42
CA VAL A 82 -43.07 -27.85 -30.40
C VAL A 82 -42.53 -28.14 -29.00
N LEU A 83 -41.55 -29.04 -28.92
CA LEU A 83 -40.81 -29.35 -27.71
C LEU A 83 -39.55 -28.47 -27.72
N ASP A 84 -39.49 -27.45 -26.87
CA ASP A 84 -38.43 -26.43 -26.89
C ASP A 84 -37.43 -26.64 -25.75
N GLY A 85 -36.13 -26.49 -26.03
CA GLY A 85 -35.06 -26.42 -25.03
C GLY A 85 -34.97 -27.61 -24.06
N ARG A 86 -35.25 -28.83 -24.54
CA ARG A 86 -35.20 -30.05 -23.71
C ARG A 86 -33.87 -30.78 -23.89
N ASP A 87 -33.28 -31.24 -22.79
CA ASP A 87 -32.07 -32.08 -22.85
C ASP A 87 -32.27 -33.41 -23.60
N THR A 88 -33.52 -33.87 -23.73
CA THR A 88 -33.84 -35.17 -24.36
C THR A 88 -35.16 -35.12 -25.11
N TYR A 89 -35.14 -35.67 -26.33
CA TYR A 89 -36.26 -35.77 -27.25
C TYR A 89 -36.54 -37.23 -27.62
N PHE A 90 -37.70 -37.47 -28.24
CA PHE A 90 -38.15 -38.81 -28.62
C PHE A 90 -37.94 -39.02 -30.13
N THR A 91 -37.02 -39.92 -30.50
CA THR A 91 -36.63 -40.17 -31.89
C THR A 91 -37.81 -40.54 -32.79
N ARG A 92 -38.78 -41.31 -32.27
CA ARG A 92 -39.94 -41.78 -33.06
C ARG A 92 -40.97 -40.68 -33.33
N VAL A 93 -41.32 -39.90 -32.31
CA VAL A 93 -42.43 -38.93 -32.42
C VAL A 93 -41.95 -37.52 -32.75
N ALA A 94 -40.68 -37.20 -32.56
CA ALA A 94 -40.05 -35.92 -32.89
C ALA A 94 -38.63 -36.15 -33.46
N PRO A 95 -38.51 -36.79 -34.65
CA PRO A 95 -37.22 -37.21 -35.23
C PRO A 95 -36.33 -36.06 -35.70
N GLU A 96 -36.92 -34.89 -35.97
CA GLU A 96 -36.25 -33.73 -36.53
C GLU A 96 -36.03 -32.69 -35.41
N LEU A 97 -34.76 -32.35 -35.19
CA LEU A 97 -34.30 -31.32 -34.26
C LEU A 97 -34.01 -30.05 -35.07
N ASP A 98 -34.83 -29.03 -34.86
CA ASP A 98 -34.62 -27.67 -35.36
C ASP A 98 -33.62 -26.95 -34.45
N VAL A 99 -32.57 -26.36 -35.03
CA VAL A 99 -31.49 -25.68 -34.30
C VAL A 99 -31.27 -24.29 -34.89
N ASP A 100 -31.18 -23.30 -34.01
CA ASP A 100 -30.85 -21.92 -34.30
C ASP A 100 -29.56 -21.55 -33.55
N VAL A 101 -28.52 -21.14 -34.29
CA VAL A 101 -27.34 -20.51 -33.70
C VAL A 101 -27.59 -19.02 -33.64
N ALA A 102 -27.75 -18.49 -32.44
CA ALA A 102 -27.99 -17.09 -32.21
C ALA A 102 -26.69 -16.39 -31.79
N THR A 103 -26.21 -15.47 -32.63
CA THR A 103 -24.99 -14.70 -32.39
C THR A 103 -25.33 -13.22 -32.28
N SER A 104 -24.77 -12.54 -31.29
CA SER A 104 -24.81 -11.09 -31.16
C SER A 104 -23.45 -10.56 -30.71
N TYR A 105 -23.24 -9.25 -30.82
CA TYR A 105 -22.02 -8.64 -30.32
C TYR A 105 -22.33 -7.31 -29.63
N ALA A 106 -21.48 -6.96 -28.66
CA ALA A 106 -21.48 -5.70 -27.95
C ALA A 106 -20.13 -5.00 -28.14
N ALA A 107 -20.17 -3.76 -28.61
CA ALA A 107 -19.01 -2.89 -28.75
C ALA A 107 -19.45 -1.43 -28.68
N SER A 108 -18.64 -0.57 -28.06
CA SER A 108 -18.96 0.86 -27.87
C SER A 108 -18.85 1.66 -29.17
N THR A 109 -17.89 1.31 -30.02
CA THR A 109 -17.67 1.92 -31.34
C THR A 109 -17.42 0.81 -32.35
N ALA A 110 -18.41 0.48 -33.17
CA ALA A 110 -18.30 -0.55 -34.19
C ALA A 110 -18.79 -0.03 -35.55
N GLU A 111 -18.06 -0.36 -36.61
CA GLU A 111 -18.38 0.01 -37.99
C GLU A 111 -18.14 -1.16 -38.93
N ASN A 112 -19.00 -1.30 -39.95
CA ASN A 112 -18.88 -2.31 -41.02
C ASN A 112 -18.73 -3.75 -40.50
N VAL A 113 -19.46 -4.10 -39.44
CA VAL A 113 -19.40 -5.45 -38.86
C VAL A 113 -20.12 -6.46 -39.76
N THR A 114 -19.43 -7.56 -40.05
CA THR A 114 -19.97 -8.76 -40.71
C THR A 114 -19.88 -9.91 -39.74
N VAL A 115 -20.98 -10.68 -39.64
CA VAL A 115 -21.06 -11.90 -38.84
C VAL A 115 -21.21 -13.06 -39.81
N GLU A 116 -20.34 -14.03 -39.70
CA GLU A 116 -20.36 -15.28 -40.46
C GLU A 116 -20.55 -16.45 -39.49
N VAL A 117 -21.52 -17.31 -39.78
CA VAL A 117 -21.83 -18.49 -38.97
C VAL A 117 -21.84 -19.70 -39.90
N GLY A 118 -20.95 -20.66 -39.65
CA GLY A 118 -20.84 -21.91 -40.40
C GLY A 118 -21.03 -23.11 -39.48
N SER A 119 -22.03 -23.94 -39.74
CA SER A 119 -22.34 -25.12 -38.93
C SER A 119 -22.11 -26.40 -39.72
N THR A 120 -21.40 -27.36 -39.13
CA THR A 120 -21.05 -28.65 -39.74
C THR A 120 -21.38 -29.79 -38.80
N LEU A 121 -22.14 -30.77 -39.28
CA LEU A 121 -22.33 -32.04 -38.58
C LEU A 121 -21.05 -32.87 -38.71
N VAL A 122 -20.55 -33.37 -37.59
CA VAL A 122 -19.40 -34.27 -37.53
C VAL A 122 -19.83 -35.58 -36.90
N ILE A 123 -19.62 -36.66 -37.64
CA ILE A 123 -19.80 -38.03 -37.17
C ILE A 123 -18.44 -38.70 -37.21
N ARG A 124 -17.95 -39.24 -36.09
CA ARG A 124 -16.64 -39.89 -36.06
C ARG A 124 -16.65 -41.09 -35.13
N ASN A 125 -15.81 -42.07 -35.43
CA ASN A 125 -15.55 -43.18 -34.52
C ASN A 125 -14.17 -43.02 -33.89
N VAL A 126 -14.13 -43.00 -32.57
CA VAL A 126 -12.93 -42.70 -31.77
C VAL A 126 -12.63 -43.87 -30.85
N GLY A 127 -11.40 -44.38 -30.92
CA GLY A 127 -10.90 -45.43 -30.04
C GLY A 127 -10.27 -44.90 -28.76
N GLU A 128 -9.63 -45.82 -28.05
CA GLU A 128 -8.77 -45.48 -26.91
C GLU A 128 -7.69 -44.47 -27.31
N GLU A 129 -7.30 -43.63 -26.36
CA GLU A 129 -6.28 -42.57 -26.56
C GLU A 129 -6.63 -41.52 -27.64
N GLY A 130 -7.92 -41.41 -28.03
CA GLY A 130 -8.38 -40.39 -28.98
C GLY A 130 -8.10 -40.73 -30.45
N THR A 131 -7.76 -41.97 -30.76
CA THR A 131 -7.50 -42.40 -32.14
C THR A 131 -8.77 -42.34 -32.97
N VAL A 132 -8.85 -41.46 -33.96
CA VAL A 132 -9.99 -41.35 -34.89
C VAL A 132 -9.87 -42.41 -35.98
N TYR A 133 -10.73 -43.41 -35.97
CA TYR A 133 -10.74 -44.48 -36.98
C TYR A 133 -11.37 -44.03 -38.29
N TRP A 134 -12.46 -43.28 -38.21
CA TRP A 134 -13.10 -42.64 -39.35
C TRP A 134 -13.84 -41.38 -38.92
N ARG A 135 -14.03 -40.47 -39.88
CA ARG A 135 -14.76 -39.21 -39.72
C ARG A 135 -15.52 -38.90 -41.00
N GLU A 136 -16.79 -38.55 -40.84
CA GLU A 136 -17.64 -37.96 -41.86
C GLU A 136 -18.08 -36.57 -41.41
N THR A 137 -18.17 -35.63 -42.35
CA THR A 137 -18.57 -34.25 -42.10
C THR A 137 -19.59 -33.81 -43.13
N GLU A 138 -20.68 -33.19 -42.69
CA GLU A 138 -21.75 -32.67 -43.55
C GLU A 138 -22.02 -31.20 -43.21
N PRO A 139 -21.87 -30.25 -44.17
CA PRO A 139 -22.25 -28.87 -43.96
C PRO A 139 -23.77 -28.73 -43.75
N LEU A 140 -24.19 -28.03 -42.70
CA LEU A 140 -25.61 -27.87 -42.34
C LEU A 140 -26.14 -26.49 -42.73
N ALA A 141 -25.43 -25.44 -42.34
CA ALA A 141 -25.79 -24.05 -42.59
C ALA A 141 -24.55 -23.17 -42.76
N SER A 142 -24.69 -22.13 -43.56
CA SER A 142 -23.72 -21.06 -43.72
C SER A 142 -24.49 -19.76 -43.92
N GLU A 143 -24.36 -18.85 -42.96
CA GLU A 143 -25.04 -17.55 -42.95
C GLU A 143 -24.00 -16.44 -42.85
N THR A 144 -24.14 -15.41 -43.67
CA THR A 144 -23.27 -14.23 -43.66
C THR A 144 -24.12 -12.97 -43.69
N VAL A 145 -24.04 -12.17 -42.65
CA VAL A 145 -24.78 -10.91 -42.53
C VAL A 145 -23.82 -9.75 -42.34
N SER A 146 -23.84 -8.80 -43.27
CA SER A 146 -23.05 -7.57 -43.19
C SER A 146 -23.87 -6.39 -42.66
N GLY A 147 -23.19 -5.44 -42.03
CA GLY A 147 -23.84 -4.24 -41.48
C GLY A 147 -24.62 -4.52 -40.19
N VAL A 148 -24.22 -5.52 -39.42
CA VAL A 148 -24.88 -5.90 -38.17
C VAL A 148 -24.65 -4.80 -37.14
N SER A 149 -25.71 -4.32 -36.50
CA SER A 149 -25.61 -3.32 -35.43
C SER A 149 -25.27 -3.98 -34.08
N PRO A 150 -24.63 -3.27 -33.13
CA PRO A 150 -24.40 -3.80 -31.79
C PRO A 150 -25.72 -4.20 -31.12
N GLY A 151 -25.75 -5.39 -30.51
CA GLY A 151 -26.94 -5.99 -29.90
C GLY A 151 -27.96 -6.57 -30.89
N GLN A 152 -27.74 -6.46 -32.20
CA GLN A 152 -28.56 -7.17 -33.19
C GLN A 152 -28.18 -8.65 -33.20
N THR A 153 -29.18 -9.52 -33.07
CA THR A 153 -28.99 -10.97 -33.18
C THR A 153 -29.03 -11.41 -34.64
N VAL A 154 -28.02 -12.17 -35.06
CA VAL A 154 -27.98 -12.94 -36.30
C VAL A 154 -28.31 -14.39 -35.95
N ASN A 155 -29.25 -15.00 -36.67
CA ASN A 155 -29.60 -16.41 -36.47
C ASN A 155 -29.21 -17.22 -37.71
N ALA A 156 -28.52 -18.33 -37.51
CA ALA A 156 -28.28 -19.33 -38.54
C ALA A 156 -29.02 -20.61 -38.16
N SER A 157 -30.01 -20.98 -38.96
CA SER A 157 -30.92 -22.10 -38.67
C SER A 157 -30.60 -23.33 -39.51
N PHE A 158 -30.69 -24.52 -38.94
CA PHE A 158 -30.63 -25.80 -39.62
C PHE A 158 -31.47 -26.87 -38.90
N ALA A 159 -31.75 -27.97 -39.59
CA ALA A 159 -32.48 -29.10 -39.01
C ALA A 159 -31.62 -30.37 -39.06
N LEU A 160 -31.71 -31.19 -38.02
CA LEU A 160 -31.03 -32.47 -37.89
C LEU A 160 -32.05 -33.58 -37.77
N ASN A 161 -31.99 -34.56 -38.67
CA ASN A 161 -32.83 -35.74 -38.59
C ASN A 161 -32.10 -36.86 -37.85
N SER A 162 -32.46 -37.09 -36.59
CA SER A 162 -31.83 -38.10 -35.71
C SER A 162 -31.90 -39.50 -36.34
N THR A 163 -33.04 -39.88 -36.94
CA THR A 163 -33.17 -41.20 -37.60
C THR A 163 -32.30 -41.35 -38.86
N ALA A 164 -32.06 -40.25 -39.58
CA ALA A 164 -31.20 -40.27 -40.75
C ALA A 164 -29.72 -40.42 -40.35
N ILE A 165 -29.31 -39.76 -39.27
CA ILE A 165 -27.97 -39.89 -38.68
C ILE A 165 -27.72 -41.34 -38.25
N ASP A 166 -28.64 -41.95 -37.50
CA ASP A 166 -28.53 -43.36 -37.08
C ASP A 166 -28.41 -44.31 -38.28
N GLY A 167 -29.23 -44.09 -39.31
CA GLY A 167 -29.16 -44.85 -40.56
C GLY A 167 -27.83 -44.67 -41.30
N ARG A 168 -27.25 -43.46 -41.25
CA ARG A 168 -25.97 -43.16 -41.89
C ARG A 168 -24.81 -43.85 -41.16
N VAL A 169 -24.77 -43.77 -39.83
CA VAL A 169 -23.79 -44.49 -39.00
C VAL A 169 -23.86 -45.99 -39.27
N ALA A 170 -25.05 -46.59 -39.24
CA ALA A 170 -25.21 -48.02 -39.49
C ALA A 170 -24.71 -48.44 -40.88
N SER A 171 -24.96 -47.61 -41.92
CA SER A 171 -24.45 -47.84 -43.27
C SER A 171 -22.93 -47.82 -43.33
N ILE A 172 -22.27 -46.88 -42.66
CA ILE A 172 -20.80 -46.79 -42.61
C ILE A 172 -20.23 -48.01 -41.88
N GLU A 173 -20.79 -48.38 -40.74
CA GLU A 173 -20.32 -49.52 -39.96
C GLU A 173 -20.51 -50.85 -40.70
N GLU A 174 -21.60 -51.01 -41.45
CA GLU A 174 -21.82 -52.17 -42.33
C GLU A 174 -20.80 -52.22 -43.48
N GLU A 175 -20.50 -51.08 -44.12
CA GLU A 175 -19.51 -50.98 -45.19
C GLU A 175 -18.08 -51.27 -44.70
N LEU A 176 -17.74 -50.84 -43.48
CA LEU A 176 -16.44 -51.07 -42.86
C LEU A 176 -16.32 -52.46 -42.22
N GLY A 177 -17.45 -53.09 -41.89
CA GLY A 177 -17.50 -54.41 -41.26
C GLY A 177 -17.01 -54.46 -39.81
N ALA A 178 -16.68 -53.30 -39.21
CA ALA A 178 -16.27 -53.16 -37.83
C ALA A 178 -16.45 -51.71 -37.35
N SER A 179 -16.75 -51.54 -36.06
CA SER A 179 -16.76 -50.26 -35.35
C SER A 179 -15.89 -50.42 -34.09
N PRO A 180 -14.57 -50.23 -34.19
CA PRO A 180 -13.63 -50.56 -33.12
C PRO A 180 -13.62 -49.54 -31.96
N GLY A 181 -14.14 -48.33 -32.17
CA GLY A 181 -14.26 -47.28 -31.15
C GLY A 181 -15.71 -46.92 -30.83
N GLU A 182 -15.88 -45.80 -30.12
CA GLU A 182 -17.18 -45.18 -29.85
C GLU A 182 -17.54 -44.19 -30.95
N THR A 183 -18.79 -44.23 -31.42
CA THR A 183 -19.30 -43.30 -32.43
C THR A 183 -19.82 -42.03 -31.75
N GLU A 184 -19.15 -40.91 -32.02
CA GLU A 184 -19.53 -39.58 -31.56
C GLU A 184 -20.22 -38.82 -32.68
N THR A 185 -21.31 -38.11 -32.33
CA THR A 185 -22.04 -37.21 -33.22
C THR A 185 -22.16 -35.85 -32.56
N PHE A 186 -21.70 -34.80 -33.24
CA PHE A 186 -21.81 -33.43 -32.75
C PHE A 186 -21.86 -32.45 -33.92
N VAL A 187 -22.43 -31.28 -33.69
CA VAL A 187 -22.33 -30.13 -34.59
C VAL A 187 -21.23 -29.22 -34.09
N THR A 188 -20.30 -28.88 -34.97
CA THR A 188 -19.33 -27.80 -34.74
C THR A 188 -19.79 -26.58 -35.52
N THR A 189 -19.95 -25.46 -34.82
CA THR A 189 -20.26 -24.17 -35.41
C THR A 189 -19.10 -23.21 -35.22
N GLU A 190 -18.62 -22.65 -36.32
CA GLU A 190 -17.64 -21.58 -36.36
C GLU A 190 -18.37 -20.25 -36.54
N VAL A 191 -18.13 -19.33 -35.63
CA VAL A 191 -18.65 -17.95 -35.66
C VAL A 191 -17.47 -17.02 -35.88
N ALA A 192 -17.51 -16.22 -36.93
CA ALA A 192 -16.55 -15.16 -37.19
C ALA A 192 -17.24 -13.79 -37.20
N VAL A 193 -16.67 -12.84 -36.46
CA VAL A 193 -17.13 -11.45 -36.38
C VAL A 193 -15.99 -10.55 -36.82
N ASP A 194 -16.14 -9.96 -38.00
CA ASP A 194 -15.16 -9.08 -38.63
C ASP A 194 -15.70 -7.66 -38.73
N GLY A 195 -14.92 -6.66 -38.31
CA GLY A 195 -15.33 -5.26 -38.44
C GLY A 195 -14.26 -4.27 -38.02
N SER A 196 -14.64 -3.00 -37.87
CA SER A 196 -13.78 -1.95 -37.33
C SER A 196 -14.27 -1.56 -35.94
N ILE A 197 -13.46 -1.81 -34.91
CA ILE A 197 -13.78 -1.49 -33.52
C ILE A 197 -12.86 -0.36 -33.06
N GLY A 198 -13.44 0.79 -32.72
CA GLY A 198 -12.66 2.00 -32.42
C GLY A 198 -11.80 2.49 -33.60
N GLY A 199 -12.24 2.25 -34.84
CA GLY A 199 -11.52 2.64 -36.07
C GLY A 199 -10.40 1.68 -36.50
N VAL A 200 -10.23 0.55 -35.81
CA VAL A 200 -9.20 -0.45 -36.11
C VAL A 200 -9.86 -1.76 -36.57
N PRO A 201 -9.40 -2.37 -37.68
CA PRO A 201 -9.85 -3.70 -38.09
C PRO A 201 -9.64 -4.70 -36.96
N THR A 202 -10.72 -5.35 -36.54
CA THR A 202 -10.76 -6.33 -35.46
C THR A 202 -11.57 -7.52 -35.94
N ALA A 203 -11.03 -8.72 -35.71
CA ALA A 203 -11.67 -9.98 -36.02
C ALA A 203 -11.75 -10.81 -34.73
N SER A 204 -12.87 -11.48 -34.51
CA SER A 204 -13.06 -12.45 -33.43
C SER A 204 -13.61 -13.74 -34.03
N THR A 205 -13.10 -14.88 -33.58
CA THR A 205 -13.57 -16.20 -34.02
C THR A 205 -13.84 -17.06 -32.80
N GLN A 206 -14.99 -17.72 -32.80
CA GLN A 206 -15.44 -18.61 -31.73
C GLN A 206 -15.90 -19.93 -32.34
N THR A 207 -15.62 -21.04 -31.66
CA THR A 207 -16.11 -22.37 -32.05
C THR A 207 -16.99 -22.92 -30.94
N LEU A 208 -18.18 -23.40 -31.29
CA LEU A 208 -19.13 -24.01 -30.37
C LEU A 208 -19.46 -25.43 -30.81
N ASP A 209 -19.45 -26.38 -29.88
CA ASP A 209 -19.80 -27.77 -30.15
C ASP A 209 -21.10 -28.16 -29.44
N MET A 210 -22.07 -28.69 -30.19
CA MET A 210 -23.30 -29.27 -29.67
C MET A 210 -23.29 -30.77 -29.91
N THR A 211 -23.23 -31.57 -28.84
CA THR A 211 -23.19 -33.03 -28.93
C THR A 211 -24.59 -33.63 -28.95
N ILE A 212 -24.76 -34.68 -29.76
CA ILE A 212 -26.00 -35.44 -29.88
C ILE A 212 -25.71 -36.90 -29.51
N THR A 213 -26.31 -37.34 -28.41
CA THR A 213 -26.17 -38.73 -27.94
C THR A 213 -27.41 -39.52 -28.29
N HIS A 214 -27.24 -40.59 -29.07
CA HIS A 214 -28.34 -41.44 -29.50
C HIS A 214 -28.56 -42.60 -28.53
N GLY A 215 -29.79 -42.72 -28.00
CA GLY A 215 -30.22 -43.75 -27.05
C GLY A 215 -31.22 -44.76 -27.66
N GLY A 216 -31.28 -44.86 -28.98
CA GLY A 216 -32.21 -45.73 -29.71
C GLY A 216 -33.62 -45.13 -29.85
N ASP A 217 -34.39 -45.08 -28.76
CA ASP A 217 -35.75 -44.51 -28.77
C ASP A 217 -35.79 -43.00 -28.47
N THR A 218 -34.68 -42.46 -27.99
CA THR A 218 -34.49 -41.05 -27.64
C THR A 218 -33.15 -40.56 -28.15
N TYR A 219 -33.02 -39.24 -28.28
CA TYR A 219 -31.74 -38.57 -28.47
C TYR A 219 -31.62 -37.42 -27.47
N SER A 220 -30.42 -37.23 -26.95
CA SER A 220 -30.09 -36.17 -26.00
C SER A 220 -29.20 -35.13 -26.64
N VAL A 221 -29.42 -33.87 -26.29
CA VAL A 221 -28.62 -32.73 -26.76
C VAL A 221 -27.81 -32.20 -25.58
N SER A 222 -26.54 -31.92 -25.81
CA SER A 222 -25.66 -31.27 -24.84
C SER A 222 -24.92 -30.13 -25.52
N GLU A 223 -25.15 -28.91 -25.03
CA GLU A 223 -24.62 -27.67 -25.57
C GLU A 223 -23.92 -26.86 -24.47
N PRO A 224 -22.98 -25.97 -24.80
CA PRO A 224 -22.19 -25.25 -23.80
C PRO A 224 -22.95 -24.06 -23.16
N GLY A 225 -24.21 -23.83 -23.55
CA GLY A 225 -24.98 -22.63 -23.20
C GLY A 225 -24.43 -21.37 -23.86
N VAL A 226 -24.75 -20.19 -23.31
CA VAL A 226 -24.24 -18.90 -23.81
C VAL A 226 -22.73 -18.84 -23.69
N GLN A 227 -22.05 -18.74 -24.83
CA GLN A 227 -20.61 -18.51 -24.90
C GLN A 227 -20.35 -17.02 -25.11
N SER A 228 -19.46 -16.44 -24.31
CA SER A 228 -19.10 -15.03 -24.40
C SER A 228 -17.58 -14.92 -24.54
N ASP A 229 -17.12 -14.26 -25.61
CA ASP A 229 -15.71 -13.98 -25.85
C ASP A 229 -15.49 -12.47 -25.93
N THR A 230 -14.60 -11.93 -25.09
CA THR A 230 -14.28 -10.50 -25.05
C THR A 230 -12.85 -10.26 -25.50
N THR A 231 -12.69 -9.48 -26.58
CA THR A 231 -11.42 -8.93 -27.03
C THR A 231 -11.32 -7.46 -26.63
N GLU A 232 -10.32 -7.09 -25.85
CA GLU A 232 -10.07 -5.73 -25.39
C GLU A 232 -8.83 -5.11 -26.04
N ARG A 233 -8.87 -3.80 -26.26
CA ARG A 233 -7.71 -3.01 -26.67
C ARG A 233 -7.39 -1.99 -25.60
N THR A 234 -6.16 -2.04 -25.10
CA THR A 234 -5.62 -1.08 -24.14
C THR A 234 -4.60 -0.16 -24.80
N GLU A 235 -4.62 1.12 -24.44
CA GLU A 235 -3.60 2.09 -24.83
C GLU A 235 -2.88 2.65 -23.59
N PRO A 236 -1.55 2.85 -23.67
CA PRO A 236 -0.80 3.49 -22.60
C PRO A 236 -1.15 4.98 -22.53
N VAL A 237 -1.65 5.43 -21.40
CA VAL A 237 -1.91 6.84 -21.11
C VAL A 237 -0.92 7.31 -20.04
N THR A 238 -0.27 8.42 -20.31
CA THR A 238 0.61 9.07 -19.33
C THR A 238 -0.23 9.91 -18.38
N VAL A 239 -0.28 9.51 -17.11
CA VAL A 239 -0.95 10.23 -16.03
C VAL A 239 0.06 10.80 -15.05
N GLU A 240 -0.35 11.79 -14.27
CA GLU A 240 0.47 12.32 -13.17
C GLU A 240 0.60 11.25 -12.08
N ARG A 241 1.81 11.05 -11.56
CA ARG A 241 2.01 10.02 -10.53
C ARG A 241 1.38 10.47 -9.21
N GLU A 242 0.44 9.67 -8.72
CA GLU A 242 -0.08 9.83 -7.36
C GLU A 242 0.86 9.18 -6.34
N TYR A 243 1.10 9.88 -5.23
CA TYR A 243 1.95 9.39 -4.15
C TYR A 243 1.11 9.11 -2.89
N GLY A 244 1.41 8.00 -2.21
CA GLY A 244 0.72 7.63 -0.97
C GLY A 244 0.94 8.63 0.17
N VAL A 245 0.07 8.57 1.19
CA VAL A 245 -0.02 9.55 2.30
C VAL A 245 1.32 9.88 2.94
N LEU A 246 2.19 8.88 3.12
CA LEU A 246 3.47 9.06 3.79
C LEU A 246 4.42 9.97 2.98
N ARG A 247 4.40 9.87 1.66
CA ARG A 247 5.24 10.69 0.78
C ARG A 247 4.61 12.07 0.53
N SER A 248 3.29 12.12 0.39
CA SER A 248 2.53 13.36 0.15
C SER A 248 2.55 14.31 1.35
N PHE A 249 2.50 13.80 2.58
CA PHE A 249 2.54 14.64 3.80
C PHE A 249 3.91 14.65 4.51
N GLY A 250 4.77 13.65 4.27
CA GLY A 250 6.06 13.54 4.94
C GLY A 250 7.03 14.68 4.58
N GLY A 251 7.13 15.05 3.31
CA GLY A 251 7.99 16.16 2.86
C GLY A 251 7.63 17.50 3.51
N PRO A 252 6.37 17.96 3.40
CA PRO A 252 5.91 19.20 4.04
C PRO A 252 6.07 19.21 5.56
N LEU A 253 5.81 18.07 6.24
CA LEU A 253 5.97 17.96 7.69
C LEU A 253 7.44 18.08 8.11
N LEU A 254 8.36 17.40 7.43
CA LEU A 254 9.80 17.50 7.70
C LEU A 254 10.32 18.93 7.48
N LEU A 255 9.82 19.61 6.45
CA LEU A 255 10.15 21.01 6.19
C LEU A 255 9.67 21.91 7.34
N LEU A 256 8.44 21.74 7.80
CA LEU A 256 7.87 22.51 8.92
C LEU A 256 8.67 22.27 10.20
N VAL A 257 8.94 21.01 10.56
CA VAL A 257 9.73 20.65 11.74
C VAL A 257 11.14 21.24 11.66
N GLY A 258 11.79 21.16 10.50
CA GLY A 258 13.10 21.75 10.27
C GLY A 258 13.10 23.27 10.45
N LEU A 259 12.10 23.97 9.92
CA LEU A 259 11.96 25.43 10.06
C LEU A 259 11.66 25.85 11.49
N VAL A 260 10.74 25.17 12.17
CA VAL A 260 10.40 25.45 13.57
C VAL A 260 11.59 25.15 14.48
N GLY A 261 12.33 24.07 14.24
CA GLY A 261 13.54 23.75 14.99
C GLY A 261 14.66 24.79 14.79
N ALA A 262 14.94 25.16 13.54
CA ALA A 262 15.94 26.18 13.24
C ALA A 262 15.56 27.56 13.80
N GLY A 263 14.29 27.96 13.65
CA GLY A 263 13.75 29.20 14.21
C GLY A 263 13.74 29.19 15.73
N GLY A 264 13.41 28.05 16.35
CA GLY A 264 13.40 27.85 17.79
C GLY A 264 14.80 27.96 18.40
N ILE A 265 15.82 27.38 17.77
CA ILE A 265 17.22 27.50 18.21
C ILE A 265 17.72 28.93 18.01
N GLY A 266 17.42 29.56 16.87
CA GLY A 266 17.81 30.95 16.60
C GLY A 266 17.14 31.94 17.55
N TYR A 267 15.89 31.69 17.94
CA TYR A 267 15.21 32.46 18.97
C TYR A 267 15.81 32.19 20.36
N ALA A 268 16.09 30.93 20.68
CA ALA A 268 16.60 30.55 21.99
C ALA A 268 18.00 31.11 22.28
N THR A 269 18.89 31.10 21.27
CA THR A 269 20.23 31.68 21.38
C THR A 269 20.21 33.19 21.54
N ARG A 270 19.18 33.87 21.00
CA ARG A 270 19.05 35.33 21.06
C ARG A 270 18.42 35.82 22.36
N GLU A 271 17.40 35.12 22.86
CA GLU A 271 16.57 35.59 23.97
C GLU A 271 17.02 35.06 25.34
N TYR A 272 17.56 33.83 25.41
CA TYR A 272 17.79 33.14 26.69
C TYR A 272 19.26 33.01 27.10
N ASP A 273 20.16 33.73 26.43
CA ASP A 273 21.62 33.72 26.64
C ASP A 273 22.11 32.33 27.06
N LEU A 274 22.12 31.39 26.12
CA LEU A 274 22.36 29.98 26.42
C LEU A 274 23.78 29.70 26.95
N ALA A 275 24.68 30.69 26.92
CA ALA A 275 25.98 30.60 27.53
C ALA A 275 25.87 30.59 29.07
N LEU A 276 26.39 29.53 29.70
CA LEU A 276 26.51 29.52 31.16
C LEU A 276 27.64 30.45 31.59
N THR A 277 27.34 31.26 32.61
CA THR A 277 28.34 31.99 33.37
C THR A 277 29.28 31.02 34.10
N ASP A 278 30.47 31.50 34.48
CA ASP A 278 31.43 30.67 35.21
C ASP A 278 30.88 30.17 36.55
N ALA A 279 30.08 31.00 37.23
CA ALA A 279 29.41 30.65 38.49
C ALA A 279 28.36 29.54 38.31
N GLU A 280 27.57 29.56 37.24
CA GLU A 280 26.57 28.49 36.97
C GLU A 280 27.25 27.17 36.60
N ARG A 281 28.40 27.21 35.91
CA ARG A 281 29.19 26.01 35.59
C ARG A 281 29.81 25.39 36.84
N GLU A 282 30.35 26.23 37.72
CA GLU A 282 30.92 25.82 39.01
C GLU A 282 29.83 25.23 39.93
N TYR A 283 28.64 25.81 39.94
CA TYR A 283 27.49 25.28 40.67
C TYR A 283 27.06 23.89 40.17
N LEU A 284 26.99 23.67 38.86
CA LEU A 284 26.67 22.34 38.31
C LEU A 284 27.77 21.30 38.64
N SER A 285 29.05 21.69 38.57
CA SER A 285 30.17 20.83 38.97
C SER A 285 30.04 20.41 40.45
N TYR A 286 29.76 21.36 41.34
CA TYR A 286 29.49 21.07 42.75
C TYR A 286 28.33 20.10 42.94
N ARG A 287 27.22 20.30 42.22
CA ARG A 287 26.03 19.46 42.34
C ARG A 287 26.29 18.03 41.88
N ASP A 288 27.05 17.88 40.80
CA ASP A 288 27.47 16.58 40.28
C ASP A 288 28.42 15.88 41.28
N ASP A 289 29.43 16.59 41.82
CA ASP A 289 30.32 16.08 42.86
C ASP A 289 29.54 15.65 44.13
N ARG A 290 28.58 16.46 44.59
CA ARG A 290 27.77 16.15 45.78
C ARG A 290 26.91 14.91 45.59
N ALA A 291 26.41 14.68 44.38
CA ALA A 291 25.64 13.50 44.05
C ALA A 291 26.53 12.25 43.97
N GLU A 292 27.71 12.38 43.35
CA GLU A 292 28.71 11.31 43.23
C GLU A 292 29.21 10.85 44.61
N PHE A 293 29.56 11.80 45.49
CA PHE A 293 30.14 11.53 46.79
C PHE A 293 29.13 11.46 47.95
N ALA A 294 27.84 11.31 47.65
CA ALA A 294 26.78 11.32 48.67
C ALA A 294 26.96 10.26 49.77
N GLU A 295 27.60 9.13 49.45
CA GLU A 295 27.88 8.06 50.42
C GLU A 295 29.02 8.40 51.39
N TRP A 296 29.92 9.30 51.00
CA TRP A 296 31.10 9.73 51.77
C TRP A 296 30.83 10.97 52.62
N ILE A 297 29.67 11.62 52.41
CA ILE A 297 29.27 12.85 53.08
C ILE A 297 28.19 12.52 54.12
N THR A 298 28.42 12.90 55.37
CA THR A 298 27.43 12.75 56.44
C THR A 298 27.07 14.09 57.05
N THR A 299 25.80 14.30 57.38
CA THR A 299 25.35 15.55 58.02
C THR A 299 25.46 15.46 59.55
N PHE A 300 26.33 16.26 60.15
CA PHE A 300 26.46 16.38 61.61
C PHE A 300 26.70 17.84 62.02
N ARG A 301 26.26 18.20 63.23
CA ARG A 301 26.63 19.50 63.82
C ARG A 301 27.97 19.39 64.52
N LEU A 302 28.93 20.18 64.06
CA LEU A 302 30.26 20.23 64.64
C LEU A 302 30.23 21.10 65.91
N PRO A 303 30.92 20.70 67.00
CA PRO A 303 31.06 21.54 68.18
C PRO A 303 31.83 22.83 67.87
N ALA A 304 31.55 23.92 68.60
CA ALA A 304 32.25 25.20 68.46
C ALA A 304 33.79 25.08 68.51
N SER A 305 34.32 24.14 69.31
CA SER A 305 35.75 23.85 69.43
C SER A 305 36.40 23.33 68.14
N VAL A 306 35.62 22.84 67.17
CA VAL A 306 36.14 22.44 65.85
C VAL A 306 36.27 23.65 64.93
N HIS A 307 35.34 24.61 65.01
CA HIS A 307 35.36 25.83 64.19
C HIS A 307 36.48 26.81 64.59
N GLU A 308 37.03 26.69 65.80
CA GLU A 308 38.16 27.50 66.28
C GLU A 308 39.53 26.98 65.80
N ARG A 309 39.58 25.86 65.07
CA ARG A 309 40.82 25.26 64.57
C ARG A 309 41.34 25.98 63.32
N PRO A 310 42.68 25.96 63.07
CA PRO A 310 43.25 26.43 61.82
C PRO A 310 42.57 25.77 60.61
N THR A 311 42.06 26.58 59.69
CA THR A 311 41.25 26.13 58.55
C THR A 311 42.00 26.30 57.23
N ALA A 312 41.91 25.30 56.35
CA ALA A 312 42.35 25.36 54.95
C ALA A 312 41.14 25.20 54.02
N GLU A 313 41.15 25.86 52.86
CA GLU A 313 40.05 25.82 51.89
C GLU A 313 40.37 24.86 50.74
N ALA A 314 39.41 24.00 50.39
CA ALA A 314 39.51 23.12 49.23
C ALA A 314 38.99 23.83 47.97
N GLY A 315 39.61 23.56 46.81
CA GLY A 315 39.22 24.15 45.53
C GLY A 315 37.94 23.58 44.93
N SER A 316 37.59 22.33 45.27
CA SER A 316 36.34 21.67 44.88
C SER A 316 35.85 20.72 45.98
N LEU A 317 34.58 20.31 45.91
CA LEU A 317 34.05 19.30 46.83
C LEU A 317 34.77 17.96 46.63
N ARG A 318 35.06 17.60 45.38
CA ARG A 318 35.85 16.42 45.04
C ARG A 318 37.21 16.43 45.73
N ASP A 319 37.96 17.53 45.66
CA ASP A 319 39.28 17.62 46.30
C ASP A 319 39.19 17.43 47.83
N LEU A 320 38.11 17.93 48.44
CA LEU A 320 37.87 17.74 49.87
C LEU A 320 37.57 16.27 50.21
N VAL A 321 36.76 15.60 49.40
CA VAL A 321 36.40 14.18 49.59
C VAL A 321 37.62 13.28 49.36
N ASP A 322 38.37 13.49 48.28
CA ASP A 322 39.59 12.74 47.99
C ASP A 322 40.60 12.90 49.14
N PHE A 323 40.79 14.13 49.63
CA PHE A 323 41.63 14.37 50.81
C PHE A 323 41.11 13.65 52.06
N ALA A 324 39.79 13.62 52.28
CA ALA A 324 39.20 12.95 53.43
C ALA A 324 39.44 11.43 53.39
N ILE A 325 39.26 10.82 52.21
CA ILE A 325 39.52 9.40 51.96
C ILE A 325 40.98 9.06 52.22
N ASP A 326 41.92 9.85 51.68
CA ASP A 326 43.37 9.63 51.85
C ASP A 326 43.82 9.73 53.33
N ASN A 327 43.05 10.42 54.17
CA ASN A 327 43.34 10.63 55.58
C ASN A 327 42.45 9.80 56.52
N ASP A 328 41.73 8.79 55.99
CA ASP A 328 40.80 7.93 56.75
C ASP A 328 39.80 8.75 57.60
N THR A 329 39.35 9.89 57.09
CA THR A 329 38.40 10.79 57.74
C THR A 329 37.13 10.95 56.91
N GLY A 330 36.02 11.29 57.55
CA GLY A 330 34.74 11.51 56.87
C GLY A 330 34.53 12.98 56.52
N VAL A 331 33.76 13.25 55.45
CA VAL A 331 33.31 14.61 55.14
C VAL A 331 32.00 14.88 55.87
N VAL A 332 31.97 15.97 56.63
CA VAL A 332 30.81 16.41 57.40
C VAL A 332 30.18 17.64 56.77
N GLU A 333 28.92 17.54 56.38
CA GLU A 333 28.11 18.70 55.99
C GLU A 333 27.53 19.36 57.25
N ASP A 334 27.89 20.63 57.46
CA ASP A 334 27.33 21.44 58.53
C ASP A 334 25.95 21.99 58.10
N PRO A 335 24.84 21.59 58.75
CA PRO A 335 23.51 22.04 58.36
C PRO A 335 23.24 23.53 58.65
N GLU A 336 24.06 24.21 59.45
CA GLU A 336 23.88 25.65 59.75
C GLU A 336 24.51 26.55 58.69
N THR A 337 25.67 26.15 58.17
CA THR A 337 26.43 26.96 57.20
C THR A 337 26.39 26.42 55.78
N GLY A 338 25.97 25.16 55.59
CA GLY A 338 26.01 24.45 54.31
C GLY A 338 27.44 24.12 53.83
N ALA A 339 28.45 24.34 54.67
CA ALA A 339 29.84 24.04 54.37
C ALA A 339 30.17 22.58 54.65
N PHE A 340 31.11 22.03 53.87
CA PHE A 340 31.61 20.68 54.02
C PHE A 340 32.97 20.73 54.71
N HIS A 341 33.16 19.88 55.71
CA HIS A 341 34.34 19.87 56.55
C HIS A 341 34.96 18.48 56.65
N ALA A 342 36.28 18.38 56.43
CA ALA A 342 37.06 17.19 56.77
C ALA A 342 38.05 17.56 57.88
N VAL A 343 38.06 16.81 58.97
CA VAL A 343 38.93 17.08 60.12
C VAL A 343 40.07 16.07 60.13
N SER A 344 41.31 16.55 60.06
CA SER A 344 42.51 15.73 60.17
C SER A 344 43.53 16.42 61.09
N GLY A 345 43.90 15.74 62.18
CA GLY A 345 44.78 16.28 63.21
C GLY A 345 44.25 17.58 63.83
N GLU A 346 45.05 18.64 63.75
CA GLU A 346 44.72 19.98 64.29
C GLU A 346 44.06 20.90 63.26
N PHE A 347 43.94 20.49 61.99
CA PHE A 347 43.41 21.31 60.90
C PHE A 347 41.99 20.90 60.50
N VAL A 348 41.24 21.87 59.98
CA VAL A 348 39.93 21.65 59.36
C VAL A 348 40.00 22.07 57.91
N TYR A 349 39.67 21.16 57.00
CA TYR A 349 39.59 21.43 55.57
C TYR A 349 38.15 21.71 55.22
N THR A 350 37.89 22.85 54.58
CA THR A 350 36.53 23.33 54.33
C THR A 350 36.31 23.58 52.85
N TYR A 351 35.18 23.10 52.33
CA TYR A 351 34.64 23.49 51.03
C TYR A 351 33.31 24.22 51.25
N ARG A 352 33.17 25.42 50.66
CA ARG A 352 31.91 26.18 50.68
C ARG A 352 31.28 26.12 49.30
N PRO A 353 30.06 25.59 49.18
CA PRO A 353 29.42 25.50 47.88
C PRO A 353 29.13 26.89 47.31
N PRO A 354 29.28 27.10 45.99
CA PRO A 354 28.86 28.33 45.34
C PRO A 354 27.35 28.51 45.55
N ALA A 355 26.92 29.75 45.82
CA ALA A 355 25.50 30.04 45.97
C ALA A 355 24.78 29.81 44.62
N PRO A 356 23.57 29.21 44.60
CA PRO A 356 22.78 29.20 43.38
C PRO A 356 22.56 30.65 42.97
N ALA A 357 22.80 30.98 41.70
CA ALA A 357 22.45 32.29 41.18
C ALA A 357 20.93 32.44 41.32
N VAL A 358 20.49 33.11 42.38
CA VAL A 358 19.11 33.58 42.51
C VAL A 358 19.03 34.74 41.53
N GLU A 359 18.41 34.51 40.37
CA GLU A 359 18.02 35.63 39.51
C GLU A 359 17.01 36.48 40.29
N GLY A 360 17.48 37.57 40.91
CA GLY A 360 16.65 38.52 41.63
C GLY A 360 17.46 39.58 42.40
N ASP A 361 17.29 40.83 41.96
CA ASP A 361 17.61 42.08 42.65
C ASP A 361 19.07 42.54 42.63
N GLY A 362 19.35 43.41 41.63
CA GLY A 362 20.54 44.22 41.58
C GLY A 362 20.60 45.17 42.76
N GLU A 363 21.38 44.81 43.77
CA GLU A 363 21.84 45.70 44.82
C GLU A 363 23.37 45.81 44.68
N GLY A 364 23.83 46.78 43.90
CA GLY A 364 25.25 47.12 43.79
C GLY A 364 25.72 47.86 45.06
N PRO A 365 26.92 47.60 45.58
CA PRO A 365 27.41 48.30 46.76
C PRO A 365 27.66 49.78 46.44
N ALA A 366 27.13 50.63 47.32
CA ALA A 366 27.37 52.06 47.33
C ALA A 366 28.81 52.35 47.77
N ASP A 367 29.55 53.08 46.93
CA ASP A 367 30.65 53.93 47.38
C ASP A 367 30.61 55.26 46.64
N ALA A 368 30.78 56.32 47.42
CA ALA A 368 30.48 57.70 47.09
C ALA A 368 31.70 58.49 46.56
N ASP A 369 31.36 59.63 45.98
CA ASP A 369 32.14 60.85 45.78
C ASP A 369 33.09 60.98 44.57
N ALA A 370 32.61 61.67 43.54
CA ALA A 370 33.29 62.87 43.03
C ALA A 370 32.29 63.81 42.32
N ILE A 371 32.16 65.00 42.90
CA ILE A 371 31.43 66.19 42.41
C ILE A 371 32.26 66.86 41.29
N THR A 372 31.62 67.35 40.21
CA THR A 372 31.68 68.77 39.74
C THR A 372 30.87 68.99 38.44
N ASP A 373 29.86 69.85 38.60
CA ASP A 373 29.21 70.82 37.69
C ASP A 373 29.61 70.95 36.21
N ALA A 374 28.60 70.94 35.31
CA ALA A 374 28.26 72.09 34.47
C ALA A 374 26.89 71.92 33.74
N ASP A 375 26.04 72.93 33.93
CA ASP A 375 24.67 73.20 33.44
C ASP A 375 24.66 73.69 31.94
N PRO A 376 23.53 74.11 31.31
CA PRO A 376 22.62 73.33 30.48
C PRO A 376 22.43 73.93 29.05
N GLY A 377 21.63 73.27 28.21
CA GLY A 377 21.18 73.84 26.93
C GLY A 377 20.07 73.03 26.26
N PRO A 378 18.84 73.55 26.14
CA PRO A 378 17.65 72.79 25.72
C PRO A 378 17.30 73.02 24.25
N THR A 379 16.69 72.02 23.60
CA THR A 379 15.69 72.15 22.50
C THR A 379 15.26 70.74 22.09
N ALA A 380 14.06 70.26 22.41
CA ALA A 380 12.77 70.56 21.79
C ALA A 380 12.52 69.83 20.46
N ALA A 381 11.29 69.27 20.39
CA ALA A 381 10.55 68.75 19.23
C ALA A 381 10.92 67.32 18.78
N ALA A 382 9.98 66.39 18.55
CA ALA A 382 8.53 66.42 18.66
C ALA A 382 8.01 64.96 18.60
N SER A 383 6.99 64.66 19.40
CA SER A 383 5.99 63.64 19.06
C SER A 383 5.01 64.23 18.03
N PRO A 384 4.28 63.39 17.27
CA PRO A 384 2.97 62.92 17.75
C PRO A 384 2.89 61.39 17.71
N ASP A 385 2.23 60.71 18.66
CA ASP A 385 0.77 60.65 18.89
C ASP A 385 0.06 60.01 17.68
N ALA A 386 -0.84 59.03 17.74
CA ALA A 386 -1.63 58.43 18.81
C ALA A 386 -2.08 57.03 18.29
N ALA A 387 -2.13 55.99 19.11
CA ALA A 387 -3.36 55.46 19.71
C ALA A 387 -4.48 55.02 18.74
N ALA A 388 -4.90 53.75 18.84
CA ALA A 388 -6.31 53.29 18.92
C ALA A 388 -6.37 51.77 18.67
N THR A 389 -6.46 50.96 19.72
CA THR A 389 -7.68 50.32 20.26
C THR A 389 -8.00 48.93 19.70
N ALA A 390 -8.00 48.00 20.65
CA ALA A 390 -8.67 46.70 20.71
C ALA A 390 -10.02 46.59 19.99
N SER A 391 -10.34 45.39 19.49
CA SER A 391 -11.36 44.50 20.09
C SER A 391 -11.53 43.21 19.27
N ALA A 392 -11.56 42.07 19.96
CA ALA A 392 -12.27 40.87 19.55
C ALA A 392 -13.79 41.04 19.87
N PRO A 393 -14.70 40.22 19.32
CA PRO A 393 -15.03 38.97 20.03
C PRO A 393 -15.49 37.78 19.16
N VAL A 394 -15.66 36.68 19.90
CA VAL A 394 -16.18 35.32 19.67
C VAL A 394 -17.51 35.23 18.89
N GLY A 395 -17.71 34.10 18.19
CA GLY A 395 -19.01 33.59 17.77
C GLY A 395 -18.99 32.08 17.51
N ASP A 396 -19.66 31.32 18.38
CA ASP A 396 -20.00 29.89 18.29
C ASP A 396 -20.99 29.56 17.16
N GLY A 397 -21.04 28.29 16.74
CA GLY A 397 -22.33 27.66 16.40
C GLY A 397 -22.36 26.61 15.29
N ASP A 398 -22.45 25.35 15.74
CA ASP A 398 -23.45 24.34 15.34
C ASP A 398 -23.16 23.31 14.22
N SER A 399 -23.31 22.04 14.62
CA SER A 399 -23.45 20.83 13.79
C SER A 399 -24.85 20.73 13.15
N PRO A 400 -25.11 19.75 12.27
CA PRO A 400 -25.79 18.54 12.76
C PRO A 400 -25.39 17.22 12.07
N ASP A 401 -25.91 16.15 12.67
CA ASP A 401 -25.72 14.71 12.48
C ASP A 401 -26.16 14.11 11.12
N ALA A 402 -25.60 12.94 10.78
CA ALA A 402 -26.32 11.88 10.06
C ALA A 402 -25.65 10.51 10.24
N ASP A 403 -26.44 9.58 10.79
CA ASP A 403 -26.19 8.15 10.98
C ASP A 403 -26.06 7.36 9.66
N GLY A 404 -25.41 6.18 9.71
CA GLY A 404 -25.42 5.21 8.61
C GLY A 404 -24.63 3.93 8.90
N ASP A 405 -25.30 3.00 9.58
CA ASP A 405 -24.94 1.60 9.87
C ASP A 405 -24.78 0.73 8.59
N ALA A 406 -23.78 -0.18 8.56
CA ALA A 406 -23.82 -1.46 7.83
C ALA A 406 -22.55 -2.33 8.02
N SER A 407 -22.69 -3.34 8.88
CA SER A 407 -22.33 -4.77 8.68
C SER A 407 -20.92 -5.23 8.28
N ASP A 408 -20.37 -6.05 9.19
CA ASP A 408 -19.32 -7.06 9.05
C ASP A 408 -19.35 -7.88 7.75
N VAL A 409 -18.17 -8.08 7.15
CA VAL A 409 -17.85 -9.23 6.29
C VAL A 409 -16.49 -9.79 6.69
N ASP A 410 -16.53 -10.99 7.28
CA ASP A 410 -15.40 -11.88 7.52
C ASP A 410 -14.70 -12.26 6.20
N VAL A 411 -13.38 -12.02 6.15
CA VAL A 411 -12.50 -12.51 5.08
C VAL A 411 -11.72 -13.72 5.63
N PRO A 412 -11.84 -14.94 5.05
CA PRO A 412 -11.01 -16.05 5.47
C PRO A 412 -9.58 -15.88 4.94
N LYS A 413 -8.63 -16.22 5.80
CA LYS A 413 -7.18 -16.25 5.54
C LYS A 413 -6.85 -17.41 4.60
N GLU A 414 -6.09 -17.12 3.55
CA GLU A 414 -5.46 -18.14 2.69
C GLU A 414 -4.31 -18.81 3.45
N GLU A 415 -4.31 -20.14 3.40
CA GLU A 415 -3.27 -21.00 3.98
C GLU A 415 -2.18 -21.26 2.94
N ASP A 416 -0.92 -21.04 3.37
CA ASP A 416 0.30 -21.46 2.68
C ASP A 416 0.32 -22.99 2.49
N VAL A 417 0.38 -23.46 1.25
CA VAL A 417 0.82 -24.82 0.91
C VAL A 417 1.92 -24.76 -0.14
N TRP A 418 3.12 -25.14 0.29
CA TRP A 418 4.29 -25.36 -0.55
C TRP A 418 4.17 -26.73 -1.22
N ASP A 419 4.08 -26.76 -2.56
CA ASP A 419 4.23 -28.00 -3.32
C ASP A 419 5.50 -27.99 -4.18
N ALA A 420 6.11 -29.17 -4.19
CA ALA A 420 7.50 -29.43 -4.47
C ALA A 420 7.84 -29.46 -5.97
N ASP A 421 9.03 -28.95 -6.25
CA ASP A 421 9.77 -29.08 -7.50
C ASP A 421 10.10 -30.56 -7.78
N SER A 422 9.73 -31.05 -8.97
CA SER A 422 10.19 -32.33 -9.52
C SER A 422 10.12 -32.31 -11.05
N ARG A 423 11.16 -31.74 -11.67
CA ARG A 423 11.51 -31.97 -13.07
C ARG A 423 12.20 -33.32 -13.23
N PRO A 424 11.83 -34.20 -14.19
CA PRO A 424 12.67 -35.32 -14.56
C PRO A 424 13.77 -34.85 -15.53
N THR A 425 14.99 -35.26 -15.21
CA THR A 425 16.22 -35.07 -15.98
C THR A 425 16.33 -36.10 -17.10
N ASP A 426 16.55 -35.62 -18.33
CA ASP A 426 17.05 -36.41 -19.45
C ASP A 426 18.52 -36.82 -19.20
N ALA A 427 18.77 -38.13 -19.23
CA ALA A 427 20.07 -38.71 -19.51
C ALA A 427 19.84 -40.14 -20.02
N ASP A 428 20.21 -40.41 -21.26
CA ASP A 428 21.02 -41.58 -21.63
C ASP A 428 21.41 -41.48 -23.10
N ALA A 429 22.66 -41.03 -23.32
CA ALA A 429 23.39 -41.23 -24.56
C ALA A 429 24.51 -42.23 -24.22
N GLU A 430 24.33 -43.48 -24.61
CA GLU A 430 25.41 -44.46 -24.62
C GLU A 430 25.97 -44.63 -26.04
N ASP A 431 27.28 -44.49 -26.02
CA ASP A 431 28.29 -44.62 -27.04
C ASP A 431 28.44 -46.08 -27.53
N SER A 432 28.58 -46.27 -28.84
CA SER A 432 29.19 -47.47 -29.38
C SER A 432 29.95 -47.11 -30.66
N ASP A 433 31.22 -46.76 -30.45
CA ASP A 433 32.33 -46.88 -31.39
C ASP A 433 32.38 -48.30 -32.00
N GLU A 434 32.34 -48.43 -33.32
CA GLU A 434 33.19 -49.42 -34.01
C GLU A 434 33.51 -48.96 -35.44
N ARG A 435 34.80 -48.68 -35.66
CA ARG A 435 35.41 -48.49 -36.98
C ARG A 435 35.54 -49.85 -37.65
N ASP A 436 35.25 -49.93 -38.95
CA ASP A 436 36.06 -50.78 -39.83
C ASP A 436 36.13 -50.21 -41.25
N ASP A 437 37.31 -50.38 -41.81
CA ASP A 437 37.80 -49.90 -43.08
C ASP A 437 37.17 -50.66 -44.27
N GLY A 438 37.18 -50.00 -45.43
CA GLY A 438 37.65 -50.68 -46.64
C GLY A 438 36.69 -50.78 -47.83
N ALA A 439 37.14 -50.13 -48.91
CA ALA A 439 36.92 -50.38 -50.34
C ALA A 439 35.63 -49.88 -51.00
#